data_AF-A0A939VDD3-F1
#
_entry.id   AF-A0A939VDD3-F1
#
_cell.length_a   1.000
_cell.length_b   1.000
_cell.length_c   1.000
_cell.angle_alpha   90.00
_cell.angle_beta   90.00
_cell.angle_gamma   90.00
#
_symmetry.space_group_name_H-M   'P 1'
#
loop_
_entity.id
_entity.type
_entity.pdbx_description
1 polymer ?
#
loop_
_entity_poly.entity_id
_entity_poly.type
_entity_poly.pdbx_seq_one_letter_code
_entity_poly.pdbx_strand_id
1 'polypeptide(L)'
;WNENQSSNRNFDWNKDVFNFAQSINTCMLNDFNAWIHYAAKRYYGMLGDGTNGTSTGVVTKRGYVMAHFARYVTGMTRVEAVWNDEAAQSLEGSAYLSETGDTVAVVIFNASESDRELTLDLPFYTQKGKVVTTTKLKNMSETVLDPIDETCRPHVSIPASSISTVLFFHSRDRQPSQMTATTVRFDKIEDQVRTQSTYGSYYKLSGKTVTFDHSNPLLSKRTTTALGYLQLNDRFSRLVMHVSKVTSSLNYTSSKTTLYYVNGSGEVSTHDYGELDLNRRENFNMVFDLSPVTLKDGCQGLLSITNDNWSSVLTITFGDVYLANGSQYAATLSGAYVADDSGVLDFTADAFCTSLDMTGVENLPETLDWLTGNRVVYLPEQSTVVGANLVCGNVCASLSLSADGGDFRPAVPFRADDASLVYTVDGCRMLMLPFDAEVPQGAKAYTLSDDLSLQEVTRISAHQPVLIDGLGELTFRGTGEVAYATSPLTAVVRGVYTQSPLYEGDYVLSRQGDQWGLQRLDAMSTLAPFDAYFTLSSTEAFIPLDITPSAVLEIETAASTPVRTYNIMGQQVNARHKGIVIINGRKYVTN
;
A
#
# COMPACT_ATOMS: atom_id res chain seq x y z
N TRP A 1 8.12 34.73 -11.54
CA TRP A 1 9.21 35.17 -12.42
C TRP A 1 10.26 35.86 -11.56
N ASN A 2 11.56 35.72 -11.86
CA ASN A 2 12.68 36.29 -11.10
C ASN A 2 12.78 37.82 -11.28
N GLU A 3 11.70 38.55 -10.98
CA GLU A 3 11.63 40.01 -11.11
C GLU A 3 12.72 40.73 -10.29
N ASN A 4 13.24 40.06 -9.26
CA ASN A 4 14.25 40.57 -8.35
C ASN A 4 15.70 40.27 -8.76
N GLN A 5 15.96 39.59 -9.89
CA GLN A 5 17.33 39.35 -10.37
C GLN A 5 17.76 40.40 -11.40
N SER A 6 18.71 41.25 -11.00
CA SER A 6 19.21 42.39 -11.76
C SER A 6 20.22 42.02 -12.86
N SER A 7 20.81 40.83 -12.82
CA SER A 7 21.77 40.33 -13.82
C SER A 7 21.46 38.89 -14.22
N ASN A 8 21.22 38.66 -15.52
CA ASN A 8 20.86 37.41 -16.19
C ASN A 8 19.36 37.01 -16.09
N ARG A 9 18.53 37.61 -16.97
CA ARG A 9 17.08 37.35 -17.09
C ARG A 9 16.73 36.24 -18.10
N ASN A 10 17.68 35.38 -18.43
CA ASN A 10 17.44 34.28 -19.37
C ASN A 10 16.43 33.30 -18.79
N PHE A 11 15.59 32.73 -19.64
CA PHE A 11 14.66 31.67 -19.26
C PHE A 11 15.43 30.46 -18.68
N ASP A 12 15.01 30.00 -17.51
CA ASP A 12 15.53 28.79 -16.87
C ASP A 12 14.41 27.76 -16.77
N TRP A 13 14.58 26.62 -17.45
CA TRP A 13 13.60 25.53 -17.43
C TRP A 13 13.21 25.14 -16.01
N ASN A 14 14.18 24.98 -15.12
CA ASN A 14 13.95 24.47 -13.76
C ASN A 14 13.19 25.47 -12.88
N LYS A 15 13.21 26.76 -13.23
CA LYS A 15 12.60 27.82 -12.43
C LYS A 15 11.34 28.40 -13.06
N ASP A 16 11.30 28.54 -14.38
CA ASP A 16 10.27 29.33 -15.06
C ASP A 16 9.13 28.48 -15.62
N VAL A 17 9.39 27.22 -16.02
CA VAL A 17 8.41 26.44 -16.78
C VAL A 17 7.19 26.07 -15.95
N PHE A 18 7.41 25.47 -14.77
CA PHE A 18 6.33 25.00 -13.91
C PHE A 18 5.59 26.16 -13.26
N ASN A 19 6.29 27.21 -12.84
CA ASN A 19 5.65 28.44 -12.37
C ASN A 19 4.68 29.03 -13.40
N PHE A 20 5.05 29.07 -14.69
CA PHE A 20 4.18 29.57 -15.74
C PHE A 20 3.02 28.61 -16.03
N ALA A 21 3.29 27.31 -16.13
CA ALA A 21 2.27 26.27 -16.36
C ALA A 21 1.23 26.24 -15.23
N GLN A 22 1.68 26.27 -13.97
CA GLN A 22 0.84 26.35 -12.77
C GLN A 22 0.00 27.61 -12.72
N SER A 23 0.51 28.75 -13.22
CA SER A 23 -0.27 29.98 -13.29
C SER A 23 -1.47 29.85 -14.24
N ILE A 24 -1.28 29.18 -15.38
CA ILE A 24 -2.39 28.88 -16.31
C ILE A 24 -3.33 27.86 -15.68
N ASN A 25 -2.80 26.74 -15.18
CA ASN A 25 -3.61 25.66 -14.59
C ASN A 25 -4.43 26.14 -13.40
N THR A 26 -3.82 26.89 -12.49
CA THR A 26 -4.52 27.50 -11.34
C THR A 26 -5.65 28.39 -11.82
N CYS A 27 -5.45 29.20 -12.87
CA CYS A 27 -6.52 30.00 -13.44
C CYS A 27 -7.68 29.12 -13.92
N MET A 28 -7.40 28.05 -14.68
CA MET A 28 -8.44 27.13 -15.17
C MET A 28 -9.15 26.40 -14.02
N LEU A 29 -8.42 25.99 -12.98
CA LEU A 29 -8.98 25.36 -11.77
C LEU A 29 -9.81 26.32 -10.91
N ASN A 30 -9.68 27.64 -11.10
CA ASN A 30 -10.50 28.67 -10.46
C ASN A 30 -11.66 29.14 -11.37
N ASP A 31 -12.12 28.26 -12.27
CA ASP A 31 -13.29 28.46 -13.13
C ASP A 31 -13.23 29.67 -14.06
N PHE A 32 -12.02 30.11 -14.41
CA PHE A 32 -11.84 31.06 -15.49
C PHE A 32 -12.01 30.37 -16.85
N ASN A 33 -12.79 30.97 -17.74
CA ASN A 33 -13.04 30.45 -19.08
C ASN A 33 -11.95 30.83 -20.11
N ALA A 34 -11.02 31.70 -19.74
CA ALA A 34 -9.96 32.14 -20.63
C ALA A 34 -8.71 32.57 -19.85
N TRP A 35 -7.56 32.37 -20.48
CA TRP A 35 -6.28 32.92 -20.05
C TRP A 35 -5.67 33.69 -21.22
N ILE A 36 -5.31 34.97 -21.02
CA ILE A 36 -4.79 35.84 -22.08
C ILE A 36 -3.44 36.43 -21.64
N HIS A 37 -2.38 36.23 -22.43
CA HIS A 37 -1.05 36.75 -22.09
C HIS A 37 -0.98 38.25 -22.36
N TYR A 38 -0.23 38.98 -21.54
CA TYR A 38 0.07 40.38 -21.79
C TYR A 38 0.76 40.63 -23.15
N ALA A 39 2.04 40.25 -23.28
CA ALA A 39 2.80 40.44 -24.52
C ALA A 39 3.01 39.11 -25.25
N ALA A 40 2.56 39.01 -26.51
CA ALA A 40 2.80 37.83 -27.34
C ALA A 40 4.26 37.71 -27.79
N LYS A 41 4.87 38.81 -28.25
CA LYS A 41 6.28 38.88 -28.68
C LYS A 41 7.12 39.63 -27.66
N ARG A 42 7.82 38.90 -26.80
CA ARG A 42 8.76 39.40 -25.79
C ARG A 42 9.66 38.27 -25.32
N TYR A 43 10.85 38.57 -24.79
CA TYR A 43 11.71 37.53 -24.21
C TYR A 43 11.05 36.69 -23.10
N TYR A 44 10.02 37.23 -22.43
CA TYR A 44 9.20 36.52 -21.44
C TYR A 44 7.84 36.05 -21.96
N GLY A 45 7.52 36.29 -23.24
CA GLY A 45 6.26 35.96 -23.90
C GLY A 45 6.31 34.66 -24.70
N MET A 46 5.33 34.46 -25.60
CA MET A 46 5.21 33.23 -26.40
C MET A 46 6.18 33.19 -27.59
N LEU A 47 6.54 34.34 -28.13
CA LEU A 47 7.52 34.52 -29.20
C LEU A 47 8.68 35.37 -28.70
N GLY A 48 9.91 34.94 -28.95
CA GLY A 48 11.10 35.70 -28.59
C GLY A 48 11.19 37.04 -29.30
N ASP A 49 11.83 38.03 -28.67
CA ASP A 49 12.06 39.36 -29.25
C ASP A 49 13.52 39.63 -29.62
N GLY A 50 14.40 38.64 -29.45
CA GLY A 50 15.83 38.77 -29.73
C GLY A 50 16.66 39.15 -28.49
N THR A 51 16.04 39.32 -27.33
CA THR A 51 16.72 39.70 -26.08
C THR A 51 16.69 38.56 -25.05
N ASN A 52 17.57 38.64 -24.04
CA ASN A 52 17.64 37.73 -22.88
C ASN A 52 17.62 36.24 -23.27
N GLY A 53 18.46 35.88 -24.25
CA GLY A 53 18.62 34.50 -24.73
C GLY A 53 17.52 33.99 -25.64
N THR A 54 16.53 34.81 -26.03
CA THR A 54 15.49 34.43 -26.99
C THR A 54 15.83 34.87 -28.41
N SER A 55 15.42 34.08 -29.40
CA SER A 55 15.52 34.46 -30.83
C SER A 55 14.26 35.16 -31.30
N THR A 56 14.40 36.22 -32.10
CA THR A 56 13.28 37.01 -32.60
C THR A 56 12.29 36.17 -33.41
N GLY A 57 11.01 36.16 -33.00
CA GLY A 57 9.92 35.47 -33.70
C GLY A 57 9.87 33.96 -33.51
N VAL A 58 10.82 33.38 -32.77
CA VAL A 58 10.85 31.94 -32.46
C VAL A 58 9.98 31.66 -31.23
N VAL A 59 9.20 30.58 -31.27
CA VAL A 59 8.36 30.14 -30.14
C VAL A 59 9.26 29.81 -28.94
N THR A 60 8.98 30.44 -27.81
CA THR A 60 9.70 30.21 -26.55
C THR A 60 9.16 28.95 -25.85
N LYS A 61 9.84 28.47 -24.80
CA LYS A 61 9.29 27.39 -23.96
C LYS A 61 7.94 27.76 -23.35
N ARG A 62 7.72 29.01 -22.95
CA ARG A 62 6.38 29.49 -22.51
C ARG A 62 5.35 29.44 -23.63
N GLY A 63 5.76 29.75 -24.86
CA GLY A 63 4.94 29.57 -26.05
C GLY A 63 4.48 28.12 -26.22
N TYR A 64 5.38 27.16 -26.01
CA TYR A 64 5.03 25.74 -26.04
C TYR A 64 4.15 25.32 -24.86
N VAL A 65 4.42 25.80 -23.64
CA VAL A 65 3.51 25.59 -22.48
C VAL A 65 2.10 26.09 -22.80
N MET A 66 1.97 27.30 -23.31
CA MET A 66 0.68 27.85 -23.72
C MET A 66 0.02 27.02 -24.83
N ALA A 67 0.83 26.48 -25.77
CA ALA A 67 0.31 25.68 -26.87
C ALA A 67 -0.35 24.37 -26.41
N HIS A 68 0.08 23.78 -25.28
CA HIS A 68 -0.60 22.61 -24.69
C HIS A 68 -2.06 22.91 -24.34
N PHE A 69 -2.33 24.10 -23.82
CA PHE A 69 -3.71 24.54 -23.57
C PHE A 69 -4.38 25.00 -24.87
N ALA A 70 -3.80 25.99 -25.54
CA ALA A 70 -4.44 26.69 -26.65
C ALA A 70 -4.79 25.76 -27.83
N ARG A 71 -4.01 24.71 -28.10
CA ARG A 71 -4.27 23.78 -29.22
C ARG A 71 -5.23 22.65 -28.87
N TYR A 72 -5.27 22.22 -27.61
CA TYR A 72 -5.92 20.96 -27.25
C TYR A 72 -7.10 21.10 -26.30
N VAL A 73 -7.29 22.25 -25.63
CA VAL A 73 -8.41 22.43 -24.68
C VAL A 73 -9.34 23.60 -25.03
N THR A 74 -8.99 24.41 -26.03
CA THR A 74 -9.85 25.52 -26.47
C THR A 74 -11.18 24.98 -26.99
N GLY A 75 -12.29 25.49 -26.45
CA GLY A 75 -13.65 25.04 -26.80
C GLY A 75 -14.12 23.78 -26.06
N MET A 76 -13.31 23.25 -25.14
CA MET A 76 -13.69 22.12 -24.29
C MET A 76 -14.22 22.61 -22.94
N THR A 77 -14.94 21.73 -22.25
CA THR A 77 -15.42 21.96 -20.88
C THR A 77 -14.43 21.36 -19.89
N ARG A 78 -13.93 22.14 -18.92
CA ARG A 78 -13.12 21.60 -17.83
C ARG A 78 -13.98 20.65 -16.99
N VAL A 79 -13.49 19.45 -16.75
CA VAL A 79 -14.14 18.45 -15.88
C VAL A 79 -13.36 18.28 -14.58
N GLU A 80 -14.00 17.70 -13.58
CA GLU A 80 -13.32 17.29 -12.35
C GLU A 80 -12.29 16.18 -12.67
N ALA A 81 -11.15 16.22 -12.01
CA ALA A 81 -10.12 15.20 -12.08
C ALA A 81 -9.64 14.91 -10.66
N VAL A 82 -9.74 13.65 -10.24
CA VAL A 82 -9.29 13.16 -8.93
C VAL A 82 -7.93 12.50 -9.12
N TRP A 83 -6.95 12.89 -8.30
CA TRP A 83 -5.59 12.36 -8.34
C TRP A 83 -5.37 11.44 -7.14
N ASN A 84 -5.26 10.14 -7.40
CA ASN A 84 -4.95 9.14 -6.37
C ASN A 84 -3.42 8.93 -6.31
N ASP A 85 -2.73 9.85 -5.63
CA ASP A 85 -1.28 9.76 -5.41
C ASP A 85 -0.98 9.71 -3.90
N GLU A 86 -0.98 8.51 -3.32
CA GLU A 86 -0.59 8.32 -1.92
C GLU A 86 0.90 8.62 -1.67
N ALA A 87 1.72 8.75 -2.74
CA ALA A 87 3.16 8.99 -2.67
C ALA A 87 3.52 10.43 -3.08
N ALA A 88 3.07 11.41 -2.28
CA ALA A 88 3.58 12.78 -2.21
C ALA A 88 4.04 13.43 -3.55
N GLN A 89 3.21 14.35 -4.08
CA GLN A 89 3.55 15.39 -5.06
C GLN A 89 4.05 14.93 -6.44
N SER A 90 3.49 13.89 -7.05
CA SER A 90 4.07 13.36 -8.31
C SER A 90 3.58 14.01 -9.61
N LEU A 91 2.34 14.49 -9.71
CA LEU A 91 1.79 15.11 -10.93
C LEU A 91 0.75 16.19 -10.61
N GLU A 92 0.70 17.25 -11.43
CA GLU A 92 -0.35 18.28 -11.37
C GLU A 92 -1.02 18.41 -12.74
N GLY A 93 -2.26 18.88 -12.80
CA GLY A 93 -2.90 19.08 -14.10
C GLY A 93 -4.33 19.53 -14.07
N SER A 94 -4.97 19.46 -15.24
CA SER A 94 -6.41 19.66 -15.44
C SER A 94 -6.91 18.81 -16.61
N ALA A 95 -8.18 18.38 -16.51
CA ALA A 95 -8.84 17.57 -17.53
C ALA A 95 -10.00 18.34 -18.18
N TYR A 96 -10.25 18.02 -19.45
CA TYR A 96 -11.23 18.69 -20.29
C TYR A 96 -11.94 17.66 -21.17
N LEU A 97 -13.23 17.89 -21.41
CA LEU A 97 -14.09 17.07 -22.26
C LEU A 97 -14.55 17.89 -23.46
N SER A 98 -14.48 17.33 -24.67
CA SER A 98 -15.04 17.94 -25.87
C SER A 98 -16.55 18.17 -25.72
N GLU A 99 -17.10 19.12 -26.48
CA GLU A 99 -18.54 19.43 -26.48
C GLU A 99 -19.39 18.19 -26.83
N THR A 100 -18.89 17.31 -27.69
CA THR A 100 -19.52 16.05 -28.09
C THR A 100 -19.33 14.92 -27.08
N GLY A 101 -18.43 15.07 -26.10
CA GLY A 101 -18.10 14.03 -25.12
C GLY A 101 -17.20 12.90 -25.64
N ASP A 102 -16.70 13.02 -26.88
CA ASP A 102 -15.93 11.98 -27.57
C ASP A 102 -14.41 12.04 -27.33
N THR A 103 -13.92 13.11 -26.68
CA THR A 103 -12.49 13.35 -26.49
C THR A 103 -12.25 13.85 -25.08
N VAL A 104 -11.39 13.16 -24.35
CA VAL A 104 -10.81 13.65 -23.09
C VAL A 104 -9.41 14.17 -23.37
N ALA A 105 -9.14 15.42 -22.98
CA ALA A 105 -7.81 16.02 -22.99
C ALA A 105 -7.36 16.29 -21.56
N VAL A 106 -6.17 15.80 -21.20
CA VAL A 106 -5.57 16.04 -19.87
C VAL A 106 -4.24 16.74 -20.05
N VAL A 107 -4.09 17.93 -19.46
CA VAL A 107 -2.82 18.65 -19.41
C VAL A 107 -2.16 18.34 -18.07
N ILE A 108 -0.96 17.77 -18.12
CA ILE A 108 -0.25 17.17 -16.99
C ILE A 108 1.15 17.78 -16.88
N PHE A 109 1.56 18.09 -15.66
CA PHE A 109 2.88 18.59 -15.31
C PHE A 109 3.57 17.58 -14.41
N ASN A 110 4.73 17.11 -14.86
CA ASN A 110 5.63 16.32 -14.04
C ASN A 110 6.84 17.20 -13.69
N ALA A 111 6.81 17.81 -12.51
CA ALA A 111 7.92 18.61 -12.00
C ALA A 111 9.03 17.76 -11.38
N SER A 112 8.80 16.46 -11.18
CA SER A 112 9.74 15.55 -10.54
C SER A 112 10.91 15.19 -11.47
N GLU A 113 11.96 14.64 -10.86
CA GLU A 113 13.16 14.17 -11.56
C GLU A 113 13.00 12.76 -12.16
N SER A 114 11.83 12.14 -12.00
CA SER A 114 11.55 10.78 -12.46
C SER A 114 10.32 10.73 -13.37
N ASP A 115 10.36 9.82 -14.34
CA ASP A 115 9.20 9.48 -15.17
C ASP A 115 8.11 8.90 -14.26
N ARG A 116 6.85 9.13 -14.63
CA ARG A 116 5.68 8.69 -13.87
C ARG A 116 4.74 7.92 -14.77
N GLU A 117 4.34 6.72 -14.35
CA GLU A 117 3.27 5.98 -15.00
C GLU A 117 1.94 6.42 -14.41
N LEU A 118 1.00 6.77 -15.27
CA LEU A 118 -0.34 7.21 -14.92
C LEU A 118 -1.36 6.27 -15.54
N THR A 119 -2.29 5.79 -14.72
CA THR A 119 -3.51 5.13 -15.19
C THR A 119 -4.63 6.17 -15.19
N LEU A 120 -5.23 6.47 -16.35
CA LEU A 120 -6.38 7.37 -16.41
C LEU A 120 -7.65 6.56 -16.32
N ASP A 121 -8.63 7.01 -15.55
CA ASP A 121 -9.96 6.41 -15.52
C ASP A 121 -10.93 7.26 -16.35
N LEU A 122 -11.32 6.77 -17.52
CA LEU A 122 -12.06 7.53 -18.53
C LEU A 122 -13.57 7.26 -18.47
N PRO A 123 -14.42 8.25 -18.80
CA PRO A 123 -15.88 8.07 -18.84
C PRO A 123 -16.36 7.20 -20.01
N PHE A 124 -15.44 6.68 -20.84
CA PHE A 124 -15.70 5.84 -22.00
C PHE A 124 -14.54 4.86 -22.21
N TYR A 125 -14.75 3.88 -23.08
CA TYR A 125 -13.68 3.05 -23.60
C TYR A 125 -12.93 3.76 -24.73
N THR A 126 -11.64 3.47 -24.82
CA THR A 126 -10.75 3.97 -25.85
C THR A 126 -9.82 2.86 -26.37
N GLN A 127 -9.46 2.94 -27.66
CA GLN A 127 -8.36 2.18 -28.26
C GLN A 127 -7.41 3.10 -29.03
N LYS A 128 -7.57 4.42 -28.89
CA LYS A 128 -6.80 5.42 -29.62
C LYS A 128 -6.52 6.62 -28.75
N GLY A 129 -5.28 7.07 -28.82
CA GLY A 129 -4.85 8.22 -28.07
C GLY A 129 -3.53 8.76 -28.56
N LYS A 130 -3.11 9.85 -27.95
CA LYS A 130 -1.78 10.41 -28.17
C LYS A 130 -1.32 11.24 -26.99
N VAL A 131 0.00 11.32 -26.86
CA VAL A 131 0.67 12.19 -25.91
C VAL A 131 1.48 13.21 -26.67
N VAL A 132 1.35 14.47 -26.28
CA VAL A 132 2.15 15.57 -26.80
C VAL A 132 2.98 16.11 -25.65
N THR A 133 4.31 16.12 -25.76
CA THR A 133 5.20 16.45 -24.64
C THR A 133 6.17 17.58 -24.98
N THR A 134 6.32 18.50 -24.04
CA THR A 134 7.39 19.51 -24.02
C THR A 134 8.29 19.24 -22.81
N THR A 135 9.60 19.13 -23.06
CA THR A 135 10.65 19.03 -22.03
C THR A 135 11.65 20.15 -22.23
N LYS A 136 12.75 20.18 -21.49
CA LYS A 136 13.88 21.09 -21.79
C LYS A 136 14.37 20.94 -23.24
N LEU A 137 14.41 19.72 -23.77
CA LEU A 137 14.99 19.41 -25.09
C LEU A 137 13.95 19.22 -26.20
N LYS A 138 12.71 18.84 -25.85
CA LYS A 138 11.62 18.60 -26.82
C LYS A 138 10.61 19.74 -26.80
N ASN A 139 9.97 20.01 -27.94
CA ASN A 139 8.89 20.98 -28.07
C ASN A 139 7.70 20.30 -28.75
N MET A 140 6.57 20.16 -28.06
CA MET A 140 5.33 19.58 -28.62
C MET A 140 5.56 18.27 -29.39
N SER A 141 6.42 17.40 -28.85
CA SER A 141 6.74 16.11 -29.48
C SER A 141 5.55 15.17 -29.31
N GLU A 142 4.99 14.69 -30.41
CA GLU A 142 3.83 13.79 -30.39
C GLU A 142 4.28 12.33 -30.35
N THR A 143 3.53 11.49 -29.65
CA THR A 143 3.68 10.02 -29.60
C THR A 143 2.29 9.41 -29.62
N VAL A 144 2.09 8.42 -30.47
CA VAL A 144 0.83 7.66 -30.54
C VAL A 144 0.69 6.81 -29.29
N LEU A 145 -0.52 6.77 -28.74
CA LEU A 145 -0.87 6.01 -27.55
C LEU A 145 -2.12 5.20 -27.84
N ASP A 146 -1.95 4.08 -28.54
CA ASP A 146 -3.03 3.17 -28.89
C ASP A 146 -2.94 1.95 -27.97
N PRO A 147 -3.85 1.81 -26.97
CA PRO A 147 -3.94 0.60 -26.16
C PRO A 147 -4.10 -0.64 -27.02
N ILE A 148 -3.43 -1.74 -26.63
CA ILE A 148 -3.53 -3.03 -27.33
C ILE A 148 -4.99 -3.50 -27.33
N ASP A 149 -5.59 -3.49 -26.14
CA ASP A 149 -6.99 -3.81 -25.93
C ASP A 149 -7.79 -2.53 -25.68
N GLU A 150 -9.04 -2.52 -26.16
CA GLU A 150 -9.97 -1.44 -25.85
C GLU A 150 -10.21 -1.38 -24.33
N THR A 151 -9.99 -0.21 -23.72
CA THR A 151 -10.01 -0.04 -22.25
C THR A 151 -10.59 1.30 -21.84
N CYS A 152 -11.23 1.36 -20.67
CA CYS A 152 -11.57 2.62 -19.99
C CYS A 152 -10.46 3.07 -19.02
N ARG A 153 -9.42 2.26 -18.82
CA ARG A 153 -8.25 2.56 -17.97
C ARG A 153 -6.91 2.49 -18.70
N PRO A 154 -6.65 3.33 -19.71
CA PRO A 154 -5.37 3.32 -20.40
C PRO A 154 -4.22 3.80 -19.50
N HIS A 155 -3.05 3.20 -19.68
CA HIS A 155 -1.81 3.59 -19.02
C HIS A 155 -0.99 4.54 -19.92
N VAL A 156 -0.33 5.52 -19.31
CA VAL A 156 0.52 6.48 -19.99
C VAL A 156 1.77 6.81 -19.18
N SER A 157 2.92 6.85 -19.84
CA SER A 157 4.16 7.33 -19.26
C SER A 157 4.28 8.85 -19.43
N ILE A 158 4.50 9.56 -18.32
CA ILE A 158 4.69 11.01 -18.25
C ILE A 158 6.16 11.29 -17.90
N PRO A 159 6.97 11.79 -18.86
CA PRO A 159 8.40 11.98 -18.63
C PRO A 159 8.73 12.95 -17.48
N ALA A 160 9.86 12.75 -16.82
CA ALA A 160 10.43 13.64 -15.82
C ALA A 160 10.57 15.07 -16.36
N SER A 161 10.40 16.05 -15.48
CA SER A 161 10.57 17.47 -15.79
C SER A 161 9.92 17.85 -17.14
N SER A 162 8.60 17.62 -17.25
CA SER A 162 7.86 17.77 -18.50
C SER A 162 6.46 18.37 -18.33
N ILE A 163 5.93 18.85 -19.45
CA ILE A 163 4.50 19.16 -19.64
C ILE A 163 3.99 18.26 -20.75
N SER A 164 2.93 17.52 -20.47
CA SER A 164 2.31 16.60 -21.40
C SER A 164 0.83 16.94 -21.58
N THR A 165 0.32 16.83 -22.80
CA THR A 165 -1.11 16.77 -23.08
C THR A 165 -1.44 15.40 -23.59
N VAL A 166 -2.26 14.67 -22.86
CA VAL A 166 -2.77 13.35 -23.24
C VAL A 166 -4.16 13.53 -23.82
N LEU A 167 -4.42 12.91 -24.96
CA LEU A 167 -5.73 12.87 -25.61
C LEU A 167 -6.15 11.42 -25.79
N PHE A 168 -7.38 11.09 -25.37
CA PHE A 168 -8.02 9.81 -25.68
C PHE A 168 -9.33 10.04 -26.40
N PHE A 169 -9.60 9.17 -27.37
CA PHE A 169 -10.78 9.23 -28.21
C PHE A 169 -11.73 8.10 -27.87
N HIS A 170 -13.02 8.43 -27.77
CA HIS A 170 -14.09 7.48 -27.54
C HIS A 170 -14.11 6.40 -28.64
N SER A 171 -14.23 5.16 -28.22
CA SER A 171 -14.47 4.01 -29.09
C SER A 171 -15.77 3.30 -28.75
N ARG A 172 -16.11 3.20 -27.46
CA ARG A 172 -17.35 2.58 -26.96
C ARG A 172 -17.79 3.22 -25.66
N ASP A 173 -19.10 3.23 -25.42
CA ASP A 173 -19.68 3.73 -24.18
C ASP A 173 -19.26 2.88 -22.98
N ARG A 174 -18.90 3.54 -21.88
CA ARG A 174 -18.77 2.92 -20.55
C ARG A 174 -20.14 2.93 -19.89
N GLN A 175 -20.54 1.84 -19.25
CA GLN A 175 -21.84 1.80 -18.61
C GLN A 175 -21.87 2.76 -17.42
N PRO A 176 -22.90 3.62 -17.29
CA PRO A 176 -23.04 4.45 -16.09
C PRO A 176 -23.21 3.56 -14.87
N SER A 177 -22.27 3.68 -13.93
CA SER A 177 -22.36 2.99 -12.65
C SER A 177 -23.23 3.78 -11.67
N GLN A 178 -23.99 3.05 -10.85
CA GLN A 178 -24.66 3.58 -9.66
C GLN A 178 -24.07 2.94 -8.39
N MET A 179 -22.92 2.27 -8.52
CA MET A 179 -22.23 1.72 -7.38
C MET A 179 -21.67 2.84 -6.52
N THR A 180 -21.65 2.61 -5.22
CA THR A 180 -20.97 3.49 -4.26
C THR A 180 -19.80 2.75 -3.67
N ALA A 181 -18.66 3.42 -3.57
CA ALA A 181 -17.40 2.89 -3.09
C ALA A 181 -16.91 3.70 -1.89
N THR A 182 -16.42 3.05 -0.84
CA THR A 182 -15.85 3.74 0.32
C THR A 182 -14.68 2.96 0.90
N THR A 183 -13.56 3.64 1.12
CA THR A 183 -12.41 3.10 1.85
C THR A 183 -12.71 3.02 3.35
N VAL A 184 -12.31 1.92 3.96
CA VAL A 184 -12.39 1.64 5.40
C VAL A 184 -10.97 1.42 5.91
N ARG A 185 -10.46 2.37 6.70
CA ARG A 185 -9.14 2.23 7.32
C ARG A 185 -9.21 1.31 8.53
N PHE A 186 -8.25 0.39 8.61
CA PHE A 186 -8.06 -0.47 9.77
C PHE A 186 -7.48 0.30 10.97
N ASP A 187 -7.54 -0.31 12.16
CA ASP A 187 -6.96 0.22 13.41
C ASP A 187 -7.31 1.68 13.69
N LYS A 188 -8.60 2.02 13.55
CA LYS A 188 -9.09 3.35 13.90
C LYS A 188 -8.72 3.65 15.35
N ILE A 189 -8.34 4.89 15.62
CA ILE A 189 -7.88 5.28 16.95
C ILE A 189 -8.98 5.07 18.00
N GLU A 190 -10.25 5.10 17.59
CA GLU A 190 -11.42 4.83 18.40
C GLU A 190 -11.48 3.40 18.96
N ASP A 191 -10.89 2.44 18.24
CA ASP A 191 -10.92 1.00 18.54
C ASP A 191 -9.84 0.60 19.55
N GLN A 192 -8.88 1.50 19.80
CA GLN A 192 -7.82 1.29 20.78
C GLN A 192 -8.35 1.33 22.21
N VAL A 193 -7.72 0.54 23.08
CA VAL A 193 -8.17 0.35 24.46
C VAL A 193 -7.55 1.42 25.36
N ARG A 194 -8.38 2.00 26.22
CA ARG A 194 -7.89 2.90 27.28
C ARG A 194 -7.44 2.09 28.48
N THR A 195 -6.29 2.41 29.04
CA THR A 195 -5.84 1.77 30.28
C THR A 195 -6.71 2.12 31.49
N GLN A 196 -7.38 3.28 31.46
CA GLN A 196 -8.35 3.70 32.47
C GLN A 196 -9.50 4.50 31.83
N SER A 197 -10.71 4.38 32.38
CA SER A 197 -11.89 5.12 31.89
C SER A 197 -11.77 6.64 32.06
N THR A 198 -10.97 7.10 33.03
CA THR A 198 -10.68 8.52 33.34
C THR A 198 -9.89 9.25 32.26
N TYR A 199 -9.25 8.54 31.32
CA TYR A 199 -8.59 9.15 30.17
C TYR A 199 -9.58 9.90 29.27
N GLY A 200 -10.86 9.52 29.32
CA GLY A 200 -11.95 10.18 28.59
C GLY A 200 -12.10 9.64 27.17
N SER A 201 -12.75 10.41 26.30
CA SER A 201 -13.09 10.00 24.93
C SER A 201 -12.69 11.03 23.87
N TYR A 202 -11.79 11.95 24.23
CA TYR A 202 -11.37 13.07 23.37
C TYR A 202 -10.55 12.58 22.15
N TYR A 203 -9.90 11.43 22.27
CA TYR A 203 -9.17 10.74 21.21
C TYR A 203 -10.04 10.21 20.06
N LYS A 204 -11.36 10.10 20.26
CA LYS A 204 -12.28 9.68 19.20
C LYS A 204 -12.48 10.83 18.22
N LEU A 205 -11.58 10.98 17.27
CA LEU A 205 -11.49 12.14 16.37
C LEU A 205 -12.11 11.86 14.99
N SER A 206 -12.27 10.60 14.60
CA SER A 206 -12.77 10.23 13.28
C SER A 206 -14.16 10.86 13.03
N GLY A 207 -14.30 11.55 11.89
CA GLY A 207 -15.52 12.25 11.48
C GLY A 207 -15.84 13.53 12.29
N LYS A 208 -14.96 14.00 13.19
CA LYS A 208 -15.22 15.17 14.03
C LYS A 208 -14.52 16.43 13.56
N THR A 209 -15.14 17.56 13.88
CA THR A 209 -14.49 18.88 13.81
C THR A 209 -14.00 19.28 15.20
N VAL A 210 -12.72 19.63 15.31
CA VAL A 210 -12.08 20.04 16.56
C VAL A 210 -11.26 21.30 16.39
N THR A 211 -11.07 22.04 17.48
CA THR A 211 -10.11 23.13 17.56
C THR A 211 -8.75 22.61 18.00
N PHE A 212 -7.70 23.00 17.29
CA PHE A 212 -6.31 22.70 17.59
C PHE A 212 -5.51 24.01 17.71
N ASP A 213 -5.11 24.34 18.94
CA ASP A 213 -4.32 25.52 19.30
C ASP A 213 -3.52 25.24 20.58
N HIS A 214 -2.88 26.26 21.14
CA HIS A 214 -2.09 26.14 22.36
C HIS A 214 -2.85 25.69 23.62
N SER A 215 -4.17 25.84 23.66
CA SER A 215 -5.04 25.45 24.79
C SER A 215 -5.83 24.17 24.53
N ASN A 216 -5.92 23.76 23.26
CA ASN A 216 -6.76 22.68 22.78
C ASN A 216 -5.90 21.64 22.07
N PRO A 217 -5.24 20.74 22.83
CA PRO A 217 -4.49 19.63 22.25
C PRO A 217 -5.42 18.57 21.62
N LEU A 218 -4.87 17.76 20.73
CA LEU A 218 -5.53 16.56 20.22
C LEU A 218 -5.32 15.38 21.17
N LEU A 219 -6.18 14.36 21.04
CA LEU A 219 -6.22 13.12 21.83
C LEU A 219 -6.63 13.28 23.30
N SER A 220 -5.97 14.18 24.04
CA SER A 220 -6.28 14.46 25.44
C SER A 220 -5.63 15.76 25.90
N LYS A 221 -6.08 16.31 27.02
CA LYS A 221 -5.40 17.43 27.72
C LYS A 221 -4.34 16.94 28.72
N ARG A 222 -4.06 15.64 28.76
CA ARG A 222 -3.22 15.00 29.77
C ARG A 222 -1.87 14.65 29.17
N THR A 223 -0.81 14.95 29.91
CA THR A 223 0.58 14.67 29.54
C THR A 223 1.24 13.67 30.49
N THR A 224 0.46 13.01 31.34
CA THR A 224 0.91 12.03 32.35
C THR A 224 0.01 10.80 32.34
N THR A 225 0.53 9.64 32.74
CA THR A 225 -0.23 8.38 32.81
C THR A 225 -1.19 8.25 34.00
N ALA A 226 -1.21 9.22 34.92
CA ALA A 226 -1.96 9.15 36.18
C ALA A 226 -3.48 8.88 36.03
N LEU A 227 -4.07 9.25 34.88
CA LEU A 227 -5.49 9.04 34.58
C LEU A 227 -5.71 8.07 33.42
N GLY A 228 -4.70 7.29 33.06
CA GLY A 228 -4.68 6.40 31.91
C GLY A 228 -4.18 7.07 30.63
N TYR A 229 -4.09 6.26 29.58
CA TYR A 229 -3.65 6.59 28.23
C TYR A 229 -4.29 5.64 27.22
N LEU A 230 -4.12 5.91 25.93
CA LEU A 230 -4.57 5.01 24.88
C LEU A 230 -3.49 3.95 24.62
N GLN A 231 -3.73 2.71 25.02
CA GLN A 231 -2.79 1.61 24.83
C GLN A 231 -2.84 1.14 23.38
N LEU A 232 -1.67 0.99 22.76
CA LEU A 232 -1.55 0.42 21.42
C LEU A 232 -1.62 -1.11 21.54
N ASN A 233 -2.52 -1.72 20.77
CA ASN A 233 -2.68 -3.17 20.71
C ASN A 233 -1.67 -3.87 19.79
N ASP A 234 -0.86 -3.11 19.06
CA ASP A 234 0.23 -3.59 18.23
C ASP A 234 1.39 -2.59 18.18
N ARG A 235 2.53 -2.99 17.62
CA ARG A 235 3.63 -2.06 17.31
C ARG A 235 3.24 -1.31 16.05
N PHE A 236 2.84 -0.04 16.13
CA PHE A 236 2.50 0.79 14.96
C PHE A 236 3.67 1.64 14.46
N SER A 237 3.79 1.85 13.14
CA SER A 237 4.81 2.70 12.55
C SER A 237 4.36 4.16 12.38
N ARG A 238 3.05 4.41 12.28
CA ARG A 238 2.52 5.78 12.12
C ARG A 238 1.13 5.94 12.71
N LEU A 239 0.84 7.16 13.16
CA LEU A 239 -0.51 7.67 13.39
C LEU A 239 -0.88 8.59 12.23
N VAL A 240 -1.96 8.27 11.54
CA VAL A 240 -2.47 9.03 10.39
C VAL A 240 -3.77 9.70 10.79
N MET A 241 -3.84 11.02 10.63
CA MET A 241 -5.07 11.80 10.80
C MET A 241 -5.47 12.37 9.44
N HIS A 242 -6.49 11.78 8.81
CA HIS A 242 -7.00 12.30 7.55
C HIS A 242 -7.76 13.60 7.80
N VAL A 243 -7.30 14.70 7.22
CA VAL A 243 -7.94 16.02 7.30
C VAL A 243 -8.76 16.23 6.04
N SER A 244 -10.09 16.24 6.20
CA SER A 244 -11.02 16.54 5.10
C SER A 244 -11.24 18.05 4.94
N LYS A 245 -11.01 18.83 5.98
CA LYS A 245 -11.09 20.29 5.92
C LYS A 245 -10.32 20.93 7.05
N VAL A 246 -9.65 22.05 6.77
CA VAL A 246 -9.07 22.93 7.77
C VAL A 246 -9.48 24.37 7.52
N THR A 247 -9.76 25.11 8.59
CA THR A 247 -9.91 26.57 8.58
C THR A 247 -9.05 27.18 9.68
N SER A 248 -8.56 28.40 9.47
CA SER A 248 -7.74 29.10 10.46
C SER A 248 -8.21 30.55 10.65
N SER A 249 -8.03 31.08 11.85
CA SER A 249 -8.21 32.51 12.15
C SER A 249 -7.12 33.41 11.56
N LEU A 250 -5.92 32.86 11.30
CA LEU A 250 -4.75 33.60 10.84
C LEU A 250 -3.91 32.77 9.85
N ASN A 251 -3.09 31.85 10.36
CA ASN A 251 -2.15 31.06 9.56
C ASN A 251 -2.54 29.59 9.54
N TYR A 252 -2.30 28.87 8.44
CA TYR A 252 -2.60 27.45 8.34
C TYR A 252 -1.45 26.58 8.88
N THR A 253 -0.80 27.02 9.97
CA THR A 253 0.37 26.34 10.52
C THR A 253 0.21 26.04 12.02
N SER A 254 0.79 24.93 12.47
CA SER A 254 1.08 24.68 13.89
C SER A 254 2.50 25.13 14.24
N SER A 255 2.89 25.05 15.51
CA SER A 255 4.27 25.30 15.96
C SER A 255 4.61 24.33 17.09
N LYS A 256 5.85 23.81 17.11
CA LYS A 256 6.31 22.79 18.09
C LYS A 256 5.28 21.69 18.37
N THR A 257 4.83 21.03 17.31
CA THR A 257 3.79 20.01 17.40
C THR A 257 4.34 18.80 18.15
N THR A 258 4.03 18.70 19.44
CA THR A 258 4.68 17.73 20.33
C THR A 258 3.72 16.60 20.68
N LEU A 259 4.15 15.36 20.40
CA LEU A 259 3.50 14.13 20.84
C LEU A 259 3.99 13.77 22.25
N TYR A 260 3.05 13.51 23.14
CA TYR A 260 3.27 12.85 24.43
C TYR A 260 2.83 11.39 24.29
N TYR A 261 3.71 10.46 24.65
CA TYR A 261 3.49 9.03 24.50
C TYR A 261 4.05 8.24 25.68
N VAL A 262 3.66 6.97 25.77
CA VAL A 262 4.24 6.00 26.70
C VAL A 262 5.25 5.17 25.93
N ASN A 263 6.51 5.20 26.36
CA ASN A 263 7.60 4.52 25.68
C ASN A 263 7.63 3.01 25.97
N GLY A 264 8.53 2.27 25.32
CA GLY A 264 8.66 0.82 25.48
C GLY A 264 8.90 0.35 26.92
N SER A 265 9.43 1.21 27.80
CA SER A 265 9.66 0.93 29.22
C SER A 265 8.46 1.26 30.13
N GLY A 266 7.38 1.84 29.59
CA GLY A 266 6.21 2.25 30.37
C GLY A 266 6.27 3.66 30.94
N GLU A 267 7.28 4.43 30.54
CA GLU A 267 7.49 5.80 31.01
C GLU A 267 6.91 6.83 30.04
N VAL A 268 6.60 8.02 30.53
CA VAL A 268 6.16 9.13 29.69
C VAL A 268 7.36 9.70 28.94
N SER A 269 7.23 9.84 27.63
CA SER A 269 8.21 10.45 26.75
C SER A 269 7.56 11.43 25.78
N THR A 270 8.36 12.24 25.09
CA THR A 270 7.89 13.29 24.19
C THR A 270 8.73 13.43 22.93
N HIS A 271 8.10 13.75 21.81
CA HIS A 271 8.78 14.06 20.56
C HIS A 271 8.15 15.29 19.88
N ASP A 272 8.98 16.24 19.46
CA ASP A 272 8.57 17.47 18.76
C ASP A 272 8.72 17.30 17.24
N TYR A 273 7.59 17.28 16.53
CA TYR A 273 7.54 17.22 15.05
C TYR A 273 7.68 18.59 14.39
N GLY A 274 7.85 19.66 15.16
CA GLY A 274 8.06 21.01 14.67
C GLY A 274 6.79 21.67 14.14
N GLU A 275 6.98 22.60 13.20
CA GLU A 275 5.90 23.29 12.50
C GLU A 275 5.31 22.39 11.41
N LEU A 276 3.98 22.25 11.40
CA LEU A 276 3.24 21.60 10.33
C LEU A 276 2.52 22.67 9.51
N ASP A 277 2.77 22.69 8.20
CA ASP A 277 2.01 23.51 7.24
C ASP A 277 0.82 22.70 6.71
N LEU A 278 -0.39 23.21 6.92
CA LEU A 278 -1.64 22.50 6.64
C LEU A 278 -2.21 22.94 5.29
N ASN A 279 -2.44 21.97 4.39
CA ASN A 279 -3.00 22.24 3.07
C ASN A 279 -4.45 22.73 3.19
N ARG A 280 -4.75 23.88 2.55
CA ARG A 280 -6.06 24.54 2.60
C ARG A 280 -6.98 24.22 1.43
N ARG A 281 -6.49 23.52 0.41
CA ARG A 281 -7.19 23.39 -0.88
C ARG A 281 -7.76 21.99 -1.11
N GLU A 282 -7.16 20.98 -0.51
CA GLU A 282 -7.49 19.58 -0.73
C GLU A 282 -7.41 18.82 0.59
N ASN A 283 -7.98 17.62 0.60
CA ASN A 283 -7.81 16.70 1.72
C ASN A 283 -6.34 16.28 1.80
N PHE A 284 -5.85 16.08 3.02
CA PHE A 284 -4.47 15.66 3.23
C PHE A 284 -4.35 14.83 4.52
N ASN A 285 -3.22 14.16 4.70
CA ASN A 285 -2.95 13.39 5.91
C ASN A 285 -1.93 14.12 6.79
N MET A 286 -2.27 14.34 8.06
CA MET A 286 -1.27 14.61 9.09
C MET A 286 -0.69 13.26 9.53
N VAL A 287 0.60 13.04 9.32
CA VAL A 287 1.27 11.77 9.63
C VAL A 287 2.30 11.98 10.72
N PHE A 288 2.16 11.26 11.83
CA PHE A 288 3.12 11.22 12.92
C PHE A 288 3.84 9.87 12.87
N ASP A 289 5.16 9.88 12.61
CA ASP A 289 5.99 8.67 12.62
C ASP A 289 6.19 8.19 14.07
N LEU A 290 5.64 7.01 14.37
CA LEU A 290 5.73 6.36 15.68
C LEU A 290 6.85 5.32 15.74
N SER A 291 7.56 5.10 14.64
CA SER A 291 8.56 4.07 14.53
C SER A 291 9.81 4.33 15.39
N PRO A 292 10.63 3.31 15.67
CA PRO A 292 11.92 3.49 16.35
C PRO A 292 12.94 4.34 15.58
N VAL A 293 12.66 4.72 14.33
CA VAL A 293 13.48 5.72 13.62
C VAL A 293 13.32 7.08 14.30
N THR A 294 12.09 7.45 14.66
CA THR A 294 11.72 8.74 15.24
C THR A 294 11.62 8.66 16.77
N LEU A 295 10.94 7.64 17.29
CA LEU A 295 10.75 7.39 18.73
C LEU A 295 11.70 6.28 19.21
N LYS A 296 12.96 6.67 19.49
CA LYS A 296 14.07 5.72 19.80
C LYS A 296 13.83 4.83 21.02
N ASP A 297 13.02 5.27 21.96
CA ASP A 297 12.62 4.55 23.17
C ASP A 297 11.34 3.71 22.98
N GLY A 298 10.83 3.60 21.74
CA GLY A 298 9.63 2.84 21.38
C GLY A 298 8.34 3.55 21.77
N CYS A 299 7.21 3.08 21.25
CA CYS A 299 5.89 3.63 21.56
C CYS A 299 4.87 2.50 21.80
N GLN A 300 4.30 2.46 22.99
CA GLN A 300 3.24 1.49 23.36
C GLN A 300 1.92 2.16 23.76
N GLY A 301 1.87 3.49 23.78
CA GLY A 301 0.67 4.23 24.14
C GLY A 301 0.72 5.70 23.77
N LEU A 302 -0.45 6.28 23.51
CA LEU A 302 -0.60 7.70 23.16
C LEU A 302 -1.29 8.47 24.29
N LEU A 303 -0.81 9.69 24.56
CA LEU A 303 -1.35 10.58 25.59
C LEU A 303 -1.99 11.85 25.00
N SER A 304 -1.23 12.62 24.22
CA SER A 304 -1.66 13.95 23.77
C SER A 304 -0.82 14.42 22.60
N ILE A 305 -1.39 15.26 21.74
CA ILE A 305 -0.63 16.03 20.74
C ILE A 305 -0.90 17.51 20.98
N THR A 306 0.16 18.26 21.25
CA THR A 306 0.10 19.68 21.61
C THR A 306 0.66 20.54 20.48
N ASN A 307 0.37 21.84 20.52
CA ASN A 307 0.83 22.83 19.56
C ASN A 307 1.14 24.11 20.35
N ASP A 308 2.30 24.74 20.16
CA ASP A 308 2.68 25.99 20.82
C ASP A 308 2.36 27.24 19.99
N ASN A 309 1.58 27.13 18.91
CA ASN A 309 1.17 28.30 18.14
C ASN A 309 0.08 29.10 18.87
N TRP A 310 0.48 30.22 19.51
CA TRP A 310 -0.44 31.14 20.19
C TRP A 310 -1.22 32.07 19.25
N SER A 311 -0.77 32.21 18.01
CA SER A 311 -1.32 33.16 17.05
C SER A 311 -2.37 32.56 16.12
N SER A 312 -2.32 31.25 15.91
CA SER A 312 -3.22 30.56 15.01
C SER A 312 -4.14 29.60 15.75
N VAL A 313 -5.45 29.71 15.47
CA VAL A 313 -6.46 28.77 15.93
C VAL A 313 -6.92 27.95 14.73
N LEU A 314 -6.52 26.68 14.70
CA LEU A 314 -6.89 25.75 13.64
C LEU A 314 -8.21 25.09 14.01
N THR A 315 -9.16 25.04 13.08
CA THR A 315 -10.37 24.22 13.19
C THR A 315 -10.30 23.16 12.11
N ILE A 316 -10.18 21.90 12.53
CA ILE A 316 -9.87 20.76 11.68
C ILE A 316 -11.05 19.80 11.70
N THR A 317 -11.57 19.46 10.52
CA THR A 317 -12.51 18.35 10.33
C THR A 317 -11.74 17.13 9.86
N PHE A 318 -11.77 16.08 10.67
CA PHE A 318 -11.14 14.80 10.35
C PHE A 318 -12.09 13.87 9.60
N GLY A 319 -11.55 13.13 8.63
CA GLY A 319 -12.12 11.87 8.17
C GLY A 319 -11.70 10.75 9.11
N ASP A 320 -11.12 9.66 8.61
CA ASP A 320 -10.59 8.59 9.46
C ASP A 320 -9.28 9.00 10.16
N VAL A 321 -9.20 8.70 11.46
CA VAL A 321 -7.97 8.79 12.25
C VAL A 321 -7.59 7.38 12.70
N TYR A 322 -6.42 6.92 12.30
CA TYR A 322 -6.05 5.51 12.43
C TYR A 322 -4.55 5.30 12.62
N LEU A 323 -4.21 4.16 13.18
CA LEU A 323 -2.84 3.68 13.32
C LEU A 323 -2.51 2.77 12.16
N ALA A 324 -1.26 2.75 11.74
CA ALA A 324 -0.86 1.89 10.63
C ALA A 324 0.56 1.35 10.79
N ASN A 325 0.76 0.15 10.25
CA ASN A 325 2.07 -0.48 10.07
C ASN A 325 2.49 -0.59 8.61
N GLY A 326 1.53 -0.81 7.74
CA GLY A 326 1.67 -0.74 6.29
C GLY A 326 0.60 0.18 5.70
N SER A 327 0.23 -0.09 4.46
CA SER A 327 -0.79 0.70 3.73
C SER A 327 -2.12 -0.02 3.57
N GLN A 328 -2.28 -1.19 4.22
CA GLN A 328 -3.45 -2.05 4.01
C GLN A 328 -4.74 -1.38 4.47
N TYR A 329 -5.83 -1.62 3.73
CA TYR A 329 -7.16 -1.15 4.06
C TYR A 329 -8.23 -2.13 3.57
N ALA A 330 -9.46 -1.92 4.02
CA ALA A 330 -10.65 -2.57 3.49
C ALA A 330 -11.49 -1.57 2.70
N ALA A 331 -12.38 -2.04 1.85
CA ALA A 331 -13.35 -1.19 1.18
C ALA A 331 -14.75 -1.79 1.22
N THR A 332 -15.75 -0.93 1.08
CA THR A 332 -17.15 -1.33 0.94
C THR A 332 -17.67 -0.86 -0.41
N LEU A 333 -18.40 -1.75 -1.08
CA LEU A 333 -19.15 -1.50 -2.31
C LEU A 333 -20.62 -1.82 -2.09
N SER A 334 -21.50 -1.03 -2.69
CA SER A 334 -22.94 -1.32 -2.73
C SER A 334 -23.59 -0.81 -4.02
N GLY A 335 -24.77 -1.34 -4.34
CA GLY A 335 -25.51 -1.04 -5.57
C GLY A 335 -25.43 -2.16 -6.61
N ALA A 336 -25.99 -1.93 -7.80
CA ALA A 336 -25.95 -2.92 -8.88
C ALA A 336 -24.54 -3.05 -9.45
N TYR A 337 -24.02 -4.28 -9.51
CA TYR A 337 -22.67 -4.57 -9.96
C TYR A 337 -22.44 -4.11 -11.41
N VAL A 338 -21.32 -3.41 -11.61
CA VAL A 338 -20.81 -2.96 -12.90
C VAL A 338 -19.32 -3.25 -12.91
N ALA A 339 -18.87 -4.14 -13.80
CA ALA A 339 -17.50 -4.66 -13.78
C ALA A 339 -16.45 -3.56 -14.06
N ASP A 340 -16.82 -2.56 -14.84
CA ASP A 340 -16.02 -1.39 -15.17
C ASP A 340 -16.35 -0.19 -14.27
N ASP A 341 -16.92 -0.38 -13.08
CA ASP A 341 -17.06 0.69 -12.08
C ASP A 341 -15.70 1.18 -11.57
N SER A 342 -15.53 2.49 -11.41
CA SER A 342 -14.26 3.08 -10.96
C SER A 342 -13.81 2.56 -9.60
N GLY A 343 -14.72 2.42 -8.64
CA GLY A 343 -14.42 1.91 -7.31
C GLY A 343 -14.03 0.44 -7.32
N VAL A 344 -14.74 -0.38 -8.11
CA VAL A 344 -14.35 -1.78 -8.35
C VAL A 344 -12.93 -1.82 -8.94
N LEU A 345 -12.66 -1.06 -10.01
CA LEU A 345 -11.36 -1.09 -10.67
C LEU A 345 -10.23 -0.56 -9.78
N ASP A 346 -10.48 0.46 -8.95
CA ASP A 346 -9.49 1.02 -8.04
C ASP A 346 -9.11 0.03 -6.94
N PHE A 347 -10.10 -0.51 -6.23
CA PHE A 347 -9.82 -1.44 -5.14
C PHE A 347 -9.28 -2.77 -5.64
N THR A 348 -9.65 -3.20 -6.85
CA THR A 348 -9.17 -4.47 -7.38
C THR A 348 -7.72 -4.40 -7.87
N ALA A 349 -7.31 -3.26 -8.44
CA ALA A 349 -5.93 -3.00 -8.87
C ALA A 349 -4.96 -2.71 -7.70
N ASP A 350 -5.47 -2.24 -6.56
CA ASP A 350 -4.64 -1.92 -5.39
C ASP A 350 -4.39 -3.15 -4.50
N ALA A 351 -3.14 -3.61 -4.49
CA ALA A 351 -2.70 -4.73 -3.65
C ALA A 351 -2.85 -4.47 -2.14
N PHE A 352 -2.94 -3.20 -1.71
CA PHE A 352 -3.16 -2.85 -0.31
C PHE A 352 -4.64 -2.97 0.12
N CYS A 353 -5.59 -3.06 -0.82
CA CYS A 353 -6.97 -3.40 -0.49
C CYS A 353 -7.06 -4.92 -0.21
N THR A 354 -6.97 -5.32 1.05
CA THR A 354 -6.94 -6.74 1.45
C THR A 354 -8.34 -7.33 1.67
N SER A 355 -9.36 -6.49 1.80
CA SER A 355 -10.74 -6.90 2.05
C SER A 355 -11.74 -6.03 1.30
N LEU A 356 -12.73 -6.66 0.67
CA LEU A 356 -13.82 -5.97 -0.01
C LEU A 356 -15.16 -6.44 0.50
N ASP A 357 -15.92 -5.56 1.14
CA ASP A 357 -17.29 -5.82 1.54
C ASP A 357 -18.24 -5.48 0.37
N MET A 358 -18.78 -6.51 -0.26
CA MET A 358 -19.78 -6.42 -1.32
C MET A 358 -21.15 -6.96 -0.85
N THR A 359 -21.39 -7.06 0.46
CA THR A 359 -22.65 -7.57 1.01
C THR A 359 -23.87 -6.74 0.59
N GLY A 360 -23.66 -5.47 0.23
CA GLY A 360 -24.67 -4.56 -0.33
C GLY A 360 -24.71 -4.48 -1.86
N VAL A 361 -24.01 -5.38 -2.58
CA VAL A 361 -23.97 -5.41 -4.05
C VAL A 361 -25.02 -6.37 -4.61
N GLU A 362 -25.72 -5.92 -5.64
CA GLU A 362 -26.73 -6.68 -6.37
C GLU A 362 -26.23 -7.10 -7.76
N ASN A 363 -26.87 -8.09 -8.39
CA ASN A 363 -26.56 -8.55 -9.75
C ASN A 363 -25.09 -9.00 -9.95
N LEU A 364 -24.52 -9.63 -8.92
CA LEU A 364 -23.18 -10.19 -9.00
C LEU A 364 -23.07 -11.25 -10.12
N PRO A 365 -21.93 -11.34 -10.83
CA PRO A 365 -21.66 -12.38 -11.81
C PRO A 365 -21.48 -13.75 -11.14
N GLU A 366 -21.51 -14.85 -11.90
CA GLU A 366 -21.29 -16.20 -11.34
C GLU A 366 -19.90 -16.39 -10.72
N THR A 367 -18.90 -15.67 -11.23
CA THR A 367 -17.52 -15.69 -10.75
C THR A 367 -16.95 -14.27 -10.67
N LEU A 368 -15.98 -14.06 -9.77
CA LEU A 368 -15.20 -12.82 -9.67
C LEU A 368 -13.79 -13.06 -10.19
N ASP A 369 -13.63 -13.08 -11.51
CA ASP A 369 -12.36 -13.46 -12.18
C ASP A 369 -11.20 -12.50 -11.87
N TRP A 370 -11.49 -11.28 -11.41
CA TRP A 370 -10.50 -10.30 -10.97
C TRP A 370 -9.95 -10.59 -9.57
N LEU A 371 -10.58 -11.48 -8.79
CA LEU A 371 -10.13 -11.81 -7.45
C LEU A 371 -8.84 -12.63 -7.52
N THR A 372 -7.76 -12.05 -7.01
CA THR A 372 -6.42 -12.62 -7.05
C THR A 372 -5.73 -12.48 -5.69
N GLY A 373 -4.71 -13.32 -5.46
CA GLY A 373 -3.91 -13.29 -4.24
C GLY A 373 -4.70 -13.64 -2.98
N ASN A 374 -4.30 -13.02 -1.86
CA ASN A 374 -4.82 -13.31 -0.54
C ASN A 374 -6.05 -12.46 -0.14
N ARG A 375 -6.57 -11.64 -1.06
CA ARG A 375 -7.71 -10.75 -0.80
C ARG A 375 -8.96 -11.55 -0.47
N VAL A 376 -9.74 -11.07 0.51
CA VAL A 376 -11.04 -11.64 0.90
C VAL A 376 -12.18 -10.75 0.41
N VAL A 377 -13.25 -11.35 -0.10
CA VAL A 377 -14.46 -10.63 -0.53
C VAL A 377 -15.67 -11.14 0.25
N TYR A 378 -16.37 -10.23 0.92
CA TYR A 378 -17.61 -10.54 1.65
C TYR A 378 -18.80 -10.32 0.72
N LEU A 379 -19.66 -11.32 0.60
CA LEU A 379 -20.79 -11.35 -0.32
C LEU A 379 -22.12 -11.47 0.43
N PRO A 380 -23.25 -11.12 -0.21
CA PRO A 380 -24.57 -11.37 0.36
C PRO A 380 -24.72 -12.83 0.80
N GLU A 381 -25.41 -13.10 1.91
CA GLU A 381 -25.52 -14.45 2.49
C GLU A 381 -26.07 -15.50 1.51
N GLN A 382 -26.96 -15.09 0.60
CA GLN A 382 -27.57 -15.95 -0.42
C GLN A 382 -26.85 -15.87 -1.78
N SER A 383 -25.63 -15.35 -1.80
CA SER A 383 -24.82 -15.25 -3.00
C SER A 383 -24.55 -16.62 -3.60
N THR A 384 -24.72 -16.73 -4.92
CA THR A 384 -24.40 -17.93 -5.70
C THR A 384 -23.03 -17.86 -6.36
N VAL A 385 -22.27 -16.80 -6.10
CA VAL A 385 -20.92 -16.63 -6.66
C VAL A 385 -20.00 -17.72 -6.12
N VAL A 386 -19.25 -18.36 -7.00
CA VAL A 386 -18.31 -19.42 -6.66
C VAL A 386 -16.87 -18.97 -6.84
N GLY A 387 -16.00 -19.38 -5.93
CA GLY A 387 -14.59 -19.00 -5.93
C GLY A 387 -13.94 -19.19 -4.56
N ALA A 388 -12.61 -19.16 -4.53
CA ALA A 388 -11.87 -19.10 -3.29
C ALA A 388 -11.93 -17.69 -2.68
N ASN A 389 -11.70 -17.58 -1.38
CA ASN A 389 -11.62 -16.32 -0.63
C ASN A 389 -12.93 -15.50 -0.64
N LEU A 390 -14.06 -16.15 -0.91
CA LEU A 390 -15.40 -15.57 -0.85
C LEU A 390 -16.05 -15.93 0.48
N VAL A 391 -16.48 -14.92 1.23
CA VAL A 391 -17.18 -15.07 2.51
C VAL A 391 -18.66 -14.76 2.30
N CYS A 392 -19.51 -15.78 2.38
CA CYS A 392 -20.97 -15.61 2.35
C CYS A 392 -21.52 -15.70 3.78
N GLY A 393 -22.15 -14.64 4.26
CA GLY A 393 -22.51 -14.52 5.67
C GLY A 393 -21.25 -14.46 6.54
N ASN A 394 -20.94 -15.53 7.25
CA ASN A 394 -19.70 -15.66 8.03
C ASN A 394 -18.87 -16.91 7.65
N VAL A 395 -19.14 -17.51 6.49
CA VAL A 395 -18.46 -18.74 6.05
C VAL A 395 -17.71 -18.52 4.74
N CYS A 396 -16.45 -18.95 4.70
CA CYS A 396 -15.66 -19.12 3.49
C CYS A 396 -15.57 -20.61 3.16
N ALA A 397 -16.17 -21.03 2.05
CA ALA A 397 -16.16 -22.45 1.67
C ALA A 397 -14.74 -22.95 1.35
N SER A 398 -13.91 -22.08 0.74
CA SER A 398 -12.51 -22.37 0.43
C SER A 398 -11.66 -21.12 0.56
N LEU A 399 -10.78 -21.09 1.57
CA LEU A 399 -9.76 -20.07 1.77
C LEU A 399 -8.45 -20.57 1.14
N SER A 400 -7.95 -19.87 0.12
CA SER A 400 -6.73 -20.18 -0.60
C SER A 400 -5.75 -19.03 -0.47
N LEU A 401 -4.69 -19.24 0.30
CA LEU A 401 -3.63 -18.27 0.54
C LEU A 401 -2.30 -18.76 -0.05
N SER A 402 -1.41 -17.83 -0.38
CA SER A 402 -0.02 -18.14 -0.72
C SER A 402 0.94 -17.07 -0.20
N ALA A 403 2.21 -17.46 -0.01
CA ALA A 403 3.29 -16.55 0.35
C ALA A 403 3.41 -15.36 -0.62
N ASP A 404 3.23 -15.65 -1.91
CA ASP A 404 3.36 -14.68 -3.00
C ASP A 404 2.04 -13.95 -3.31
N GLY A 405 0.95 -14.29 -2.61
CA GLY A 405 -0.38 -13.74 -2.80
C GLY A 405 -0.59 -12.34 -2.19
N GLY A 406 0.46 -11.77 -1.57
CA GLY A 406 0.44 -10.45 -0.95
C GLY A 406 -0.09 -10.47 0.49
N ASP A 407 -0.47 -9.30 0.98
CA ASP A 407 -0.94 -9.10 2.36
C ASP A 407 -2.27 -9.80 2.64
N PHE A 408 -2.40 -10.36 3.84
CA PHE A 408 -3.65 -10.92 4.32
C PHE A 408 -4.16 -10.16 5.53
N ARG A 409 -5.29 -9.47 5.38
CA ARG A 409 -5.97 -8.82 6.49
C ARG A 409 -7.48 -8.79 6.25
N PRO A 410 -8.24 -9.72 6.86
CA PRO A 410 -9.69 -9.72 6.79
C PRO A 410 -10.27 -8.55 7.59
N ALA A 411 -11.34 -7.93 7.07
CA ALA A 411 -12.05 -6.84 7.76
C ALA A 411 -12.87 -7.33 8.95
N VAL A 412 -13.45 -8.52 8.83
CA VAL A 412 -14.28 -9.16 9.85
C VAL A 412 -13.89 -10.64 9.96
N PRO A 413 -13.85 -11.22 11.17
CA PRO A 413 -13.64 -12.66 11.33
C PRO A 413 -14.68 -13.50 10.59
N PHE A 414 -14.28 -14.66 10.11
CA PHE A 414 -15.14 -15.64 9.45
C PHE A 414 -14.66 -17.07 9.71
N ARG A 415 -15.49 -18.07 9.42
CA ARG A 415 -15.11 -19.48 9.51
C ARG A 415 -14.76 -20.02 8.13
N ALA A 416 -13.61 -20.67 7.98
CA ALA A 416 -13.24 -21.40 6.78
C ALA A 416 -13.61 -22.90 6.91
N ASP A 417 -14.32 -23.44 5.92
CA ASP A 417 -14.63 -24.88 5.84
C ASP A 417 -13.47 -25.71 5.27
N ASP A 418 -12.69 -25.11 4.38
CA ASP A 418 -11.42 -25.61 3.88
C ASP A 418 -10.48 -24.41 3.75
N ALA A 419 -9.30 -24.50 4.34
CA ALA A 419 -8.28 -23.46 4.31
C ALA A 419 -6.94 -24.03 3.88
N SER A 420 -6.22 -23.29 3.05
CA SER A 420 -4.88 -23.65 2.64
C SER A 420 -3.95 -22.45 2.57
N LEU A 421 -2.69 -22.68 2.93
CA LEU A 421 -1.58 -21.77 2.65
C LEU A 421 -0.49 -22.56 1.91
N VAL A 422 -0.08 -22.07 0.74
CA VAL A 422 1.06 -22.60 -0.01
C VAL A 422 2.30 -21.76 0.28
N TYR A 423 3.39 -22.43 0.66
CA TYR A 423 4.66 -21.78 1.00
C TYR A 423 5.84 -22.67 0.59
N THR A 424 6.87 -22.08 -0.01
CA THR A 424 8.14 -22.80 -0.29
C THR A 424 9.06 -22.68 0.91
N VAL A 425 9.60 -23.80 1.42
CA VAL A 425 10.55 -23.84 2.54
C VAL A 425 11.89 -24.40 2.09
N ASP A 426 12.99 -23.82 2.56
CA ASP A 426 14.37 -24.28 2.30
C ASP A 426 15.12 -24.45 3.63
N GLY A 427 14.92 -25.58 4.29
CA GLY A 427 15.41 -25.85 5.63
C GLY A 427 14.45 -25.31 6.68
N CYS A 428 14.84 -24.26 7.42
CA CYS A 428 14.01 -23.71 8.49
C CYS A 428 13.39 -22.36 8.11
N ARG A 429 12.14 -22.14 8.51
CA ARG A 429 11.40 -20.88 8.30
C ARG A 429 10.45 -20.60 9.45
N MET A 430 10.30 -19.34 9.83
CA MET A 430 9.20 -18.93 10.70
C MET A 430 7.92 -18.79 9.88
N LEU A 431 6.80 -19.20 10.46
CA LEU A 431 5.50 -19.16 9.80
C LEU A 431 4.41 -18.84 10.82
N MET A 432 3.40 -18.07 10.40
CA MET A 432 2.17 -17.88 11.15
C MET A 432 0.95 -18.06 10.25
N LEU A 433 0.00 -18.89 10.70
CA LEU A 433 -1.23 -19.18 9.99
C LEU A 433 -2.42 -18.42 10.60
N PRO A 434 -3.41 -17.99 9.81
CA PRO A 434 -4.63 -17.37 10.32
C PRO A 434 -5.73 -18.41 10.67
N PHE A 435 -5.43 -19.71 10.55
CA PHE A 435 -6.31 -20.83 10.83
C PHE A 435 -5.52 -21.99 11.47
N ASP A 436 -6.23 -22.91 12.13
CA ASP A 436 -5.65 -24.14 12.63
C ASP A 436 -5.28 -25.09 11.48
N ALA A 437 -4.07 -25.64 11.48
CA ALA A 437 -3.59 -26.51 10.41
C ALA A 437 -2.85 -27.75 10.92
N GLU A 438 -2.84 -28.78 10.08
CA GLU A 438 -1.98 -29.95 10.28
C GLU A 438 -0.59 -29.69 9.71
N VAL A 439 0.43 -30.30 10.31
CA VAL A 439 1.81 -30.23 9.80
C VAL A 439 1.88 -31.03 8.49
N PRO A 440 2.32 -30.43 7.37
CA PRO A 440 2.42 -31.13 6.10
C PRO A 440 3.35 -32.36 6.16
N GLN A 441 3.04 -33.39 5.37
CA GLN A 441 3.89 -34.58 5.30
C GLN A 441 5.32 -34.21 4.87
N GLY A 442 6.32 -34.68 5.62
CA GLY A 442 7.73 -34.41 5.32
C GLY A 442 8.26 -33.11 5.92
N ALA A 443 7.43 -32.37 6.67
CA ALA A 443 7.86 -31.24 7.48
C ALA A 443 7.71 -31.55 8.98
N LYS A 444 8.44 -30.80 9.80
CA LYS A 444 8.24 -30.71 11.25
C LYS A 444 7.92 -29.28 11.64
N ALA A 445 7.16 -29.11 12.71
CA ALA A 445 6.82 -27.81 13.25
C ALA A 445 7.21 -27.72 14.72
N TYR A 446 7.70 -26.56 15.14
CA TYR A 446 8.16 -26.30 16.48
C TYR A 446 7.56 -25.00 17.00
N THR A 447 7.17 -24.99 18.27
CA THR A 447 6.88 -23.77 19.02
C THR A 447 8.13 -23.33 19.77
N LEU A 448 8.29 -22.01 19.93
CA LEU A 448 9.40 -21.42 20.68
C LEU A 448 8.89 -20.88 22.02
N SER A 449 9.61 -21.19 23.09
CA SER A 449 9.43 -20.56 24.41
C SER A 449 10.27 -19.29 24.54
N ASP A 450 10.06 -18.53 25.62
CA ASP A 450 10.73 -17.25 25.90
C ASP A 450 12.26 -17.36 26.00
N ASP A 451 12.77 -18.53 26.41
CA ASP A 451 14.19 -18.89 26.45
C ASP A 451 14.72 -19.45 25.13
N LEU A 452 13.94 -19.35 24.05
CA LEU A 452 14.22 -19.85 22.71
C LEU A 452 14.33 -21.38 22.60
N SER A 453 13.85 -22.13 23.59
CA SER A 453 13.77 -23.58 23.49
C SER A 453 12.69 -24.02 22.49
N LEU A 454 12.93 -25.12 21.78
CA LEU A 454 12.06 -25.63 20.73
C LEU A 454 11.28 -26.84 21.23
N GLN A 455 9.95 -26.79 21.07
CA GLN A 455 9.06 -27.91 21.34
C GLN A 455 8.34 -28.32 20.07
N GLU A 456 8.57 -29.56 19.62
CA GLU A 456 7.90 -30.14 18.45
C GLU A 456 6.39 -30.23 18.67
N VAL A 457 5.62 -29.85 17.65
CA VAL A 457 4.16 -29.90 17.64
C VAL A 457 3.64 -30.67 16.43
N THR A 458 2.52 -31.36 16.60
CA THR A 458 1.85 -32.11 15.52
C THR A 458 0.72 -31.33 14.85
N ARG A 459 0.36 -30.17 15.42
CA ARG A 459 -0.64 -29.23 14.91
C ARG A 459 -0.16 -27.80 15.09
N ILE A 460 -0.54 -26.94 14.15
CA ILE A 460 -0.24 -25.51 14.16
C ILE A 460 -1.54 -24.80 14.53
N SER A 461 -1.55 -24.13 15.67
CA SER A 461 -2.70 -23.33 16.10
C SER A 461 -2.75 -22.03 15.30
N ALA A 462 -3.96 -21.55 15.01
CA ALA A 462 -4.16 -20.22 14.43
C ALA A 462 -3.46 -19.14 15.29
N HIS A 463 -2.86 -18.16 14.63
CA HIS A 463 -2.20 -17.02 15.26
C HIS A 463 -1.00 -17.37 16.15
N GLN A 464 -0.46 -18.58 16.05
CA GLN A 464 0.76 -18.97 16.75
C GLN A 464 1.94 -19.03 15.78
N PRO A 465 2.97 -18.17 15.95
CA PRO A 465 4.21 -18.31 15.21
C PRO A 465 4.87 -19.66 15.51
N VAL A 466 5.28 -20.38 14.46
CA VAL A 466 5.97 -21.66 14.54
C VAL A 466 7.20 -21.66 13.65
N LEU A 467 8.22 -22.43 14.03
CA LEU A 467 9.34 -22.75 13.17
C LEU A 467 9.02 -24.02 12.40
N ILE A 468 9.06 -23.96 11.08
CA ILE A 468 8.89 -25.08 10.17
C ILE A 468 10.26 -25.55 9.70
N ASP A 469 10.54 -26.83 9.84
CA ASP A 469 11.66 -27.53 9.21
C ASP A 469 11.13 -28.39 8.05
N GLY A 470 11.53 -28.07 6.83
CA GLY A 470 11.04 -28.74 5.62
C GLY A 470 11.76 -28.30 4.35
N LEU A 471 11.44 -28.94 3.23
CA LEU A 471 12.03 -28.65 1.92
C LEU A 471 10.97 -28.66 0.82
N GLY A 472 11.04 -27.66 -0.06
CA GLY A 472 10.18 -27.52 -1.23
C GLY A 472 8.86 -26.82 -0.93
N GLU A 473 7.92 -26.95 -1.86
CA GLU A 473 6.57 -26.39 -1.72
C GLU A 473 5.75 -27.23 -0.73
N LEU A 474 5.30 -26.59 0.35
CA LEU A 474 4.46 -27.18 1.38
C LEU A 474 3.06 -26.56 1.31
N THR A 475 2.03 -27.40 1.47
CA THR A 475 0.64 -26.95 1.60
C THR A 475 0.13 -27.22 3.00
N PHE A 476 -0.06 -26.17 3.78
CA PHE A 476 -0.70 -26.24 5.09
C PHE A 476 -2.20 -26.29 4.89
N ARG A 477 -2.89 -27.31 5.42
CA ARG A 477 -4.33 -27.50 5.28
C ARG A 477 -5.01 -27.43 6.63
N GLY A 478 -6.16 -26.76 6.67
CA GLY A 478 -6.82 -26.40 7.92
C GLY A 478 -8.29 -26.05 7.74
N THR A 479 -8.95 -25.77 8.86
CA THR A 479 -10.34 -25.30 8.93
C THR A 479 -10.52 -24.49 10.21
N GLY A 480 -11.64 -23.77 10.36
CA GLY A 480 -12.02 -23.13 11.62
C GLY A 480 -12.13 -21.62 11.51
N GLU A 481 -12.08 -20.94 12.66
CA GLU A 481 -12.15 -19.49 12.72
C GLU A 481 -10.91 -18.84 12.11
N VAL A 482 -11.13 -17.79 11.34
CA VAL A 482 -10.13 -16.99 10.64
C VAL A 482 -10.34 -15.54 11.02
N ALA A 483 -9.31 -14.93 11.59
CA ALA A 483 -9.33 -13.53 12.01
C ALA A 483 -7.98 -12.86 11.75
N TYR A 484 -7.96 -11.53 11.84
CA TYR A 484 -6.71 -10.79 11.99
C TYR A 484 -6.35 -10.72 13.47
N ALA A 485 -5.24 -11.34 13.87
CA ALA A 485 -4.71 -11.20 15.22
C ALA A 485 -3.74 -10.01 15.28
N THR A 486 -4.07 -9.02 16.10
CA THR A 486 -3.15 -7.93 16.47
C THR A 486 -2.15 -8.46 17.49
N SER A 487 -0.86 -8.34 17.24
CA SER A 487 0.22 -8.82 18.13
C SER A 487 0.03 -10.26 18.64
N PRO A 488 0.08 -11.29 17.77
CA PRO A 488 0.18 -12.69 18.19
C PRO A 488 1.54 -12.91 18.86
N LEU A 489 1.57 -12.68 20.17
CA LEU A 489 2.77 -12.69 21.00
C LEU A 489 2.88 -14.01 21.76
N THR A 490 3.99 -14.70 21.54
CA THR A 490 4.61 -15.55 22.55
C THR A 490 5.85 -14.82 23.06
N ALA A 491 5.63 -13.87 23.97
CA ALA A 491 6.54 -12.92 24.67
C ALA A 491 7.65 -12.20 23.87
N VAL A 492 8.43 -12.92 23.05
CA VAL A 492 9.57 -12.43 22.27
C VAL A 492 9.36 -12.54 20.75
N VAL A 493 8.44 -13.40 20.29
CA VAL A 493 8.16 -13.62 18.86
C VAL A 493 6.89 -12.88 18.44
N ARG A 494 6.94 -12.26 17.26
CA ARG A 494 5.83 -11.53 16.64
C ARG A 494 5.64 -12.03 15.22
N GLY A 495 4.52 -12.71 14.98
CA GLY A 495 4.09 -13.06 13.63
C GLY A 495 3.40 -11.89 12.94
N VAL A 496 3.47 -11.83 11.61
CA VAL A 496 2.75 -10.86 10.78
C VAL A 496 1.97 -11.54 9.67
N TYR A 497 0.80 -10.99 9.30
CA TYR A 497 0.03 -11.40 8.10
C TYR A 497 0.22 -10.45 6.91
N THR A 498 0.93 -9.35 7.14
CA THR A 498 1.14 -8.29 6.17
C THR A 498 2.61 -7.94 6.14
N GLN A 499 3.09 -7.47 4.99
CA GLN A 499 4.42 -6.93 4.86
C GLN A 499 4.62 -5.82 5.88
N SER A 500 5.64 -5.98 6.72
CA SER A 500 5.84 -5.15 7.90
C SER A 500 7.27 -4.61 7.96
N PRO A 501 7.47 -3.35 8.37
CA PRO A 501 8.82 -2.82 8.54
C PRO A 501 9.52 -3.50 9.73
N LEU A 502 10.78 -3.86 9.53
CA LEU A 502 11.69 -4.28 10.58
C LEU A 502 12.73 -3.19 10.80
N TYR A 503 13.15 -3.04 12.05
CA TYR A 503 14.04 -1.97 12.46
C TYR A 503 15.36 -2.54 12.99
N GLU A 504 16.37 -1.68 13.05
CA GLU A 504 17.65 -2.03 13.66
C GLU A 504 17.44 -2.60 15.07
N GLY A 505 18.06 -3.76 15.34
CA GLY A 505 17.92 -4.47 16.60
C GLY A 505 16.80 -5.50 16.68
N ASP A 506 15.85 -5.51 15.73
CA ASP A 506 14.97 -6.66 15.55
C ASP A 506 15.78 -7.87 15.08
N TYR A 507 15.28 -9.07 15.36
CA TYR A 507 15.92 -10.34 15.03
C TYR A 507 15.07 -11.15 14.06
N VAL A 508 15.71 -11.83 13.11
CA VAL A 508 15.04 -12.71 12.14
C VAL A 508 15.74 -14.07 12.10
N LEU A 509 15.01 -15.12 11.76
CA LEU A 509 15.60 -16.44 11.54
C LEU A 509 16.56 -16.37 10.34
N SER A 510 17.77 -16.88 10.51
CA SER A 510 18.77 -16.96 9.46
C SER A 510 19.68 -18.17 9.66
N ARG A 511 20.52 -18.43 8.66
CA ARG A 511 21.52 -19.49 8.69
C ARG A 511 22.92 -18.90 8.52
N GLN A 512 23.82 -19.24 9.45
CA GLN A 512 25.25 -18.97 9.33
C GLN A 512 26.01 -20.29 9.21
N GLY A 513 26.55 -20.58 8.02
CA GLY A 513 27.16 -21.88 7.73
C GLY A 513 26.11 -22.99 7.81
N ASP A 514 26.32 -23.97 8.70
CA ASP A 514 25.38 -25.08 8.94
C ASP A 514 24.46 -24.87 10.15
N GLN A 515 24.56 -23.71 10.80
CA GLN A 515 23.83 -23.42 12.03
C GLN A 515 22.70 -22.43 11.78
N TRP A 516 21.49 -22.81 12.17
CA TRP A 516 20.35 -21.92 12.21
C TRP A 516 20.34 -21.10 13.51
N GLY A 517 19.85 -19.88 13.43
CA GLY A 517 19.79 -18.98 14.57
C GLY A 517 19.07 -17.68 14.26
N LEU A 518 19.05 -16.78 15.24
CA LEU A 518 18.44 -15.47 15.12
C LEU A 518 19.52 -14.43 14.82
N GLN A 519 19.42 -13.77 13.67
CA GLN A 519 20.31 -12.69 13.26
C GLN A 519 19.71 -11.35 13.65
N ARG A 520 20.50 -10.53 14.37
CA ARG A 520 20.17 -9.15 14.66
C ARG A 520 20.31 -8.30 13.41
N LEU A 521 19.33 -7.46 13.11
CA LEU A 521 19.38 -6.49 12.03
C LEU A 521 20.24 -5.27 12.41
N ASP A 522 21.05 -4.81 11.47
CA ASP A 522 21.91 -3.63 11.55
C ASP A 522 21.32 -2.40 10.84
N ALA A 523 20.27 -2.60 10.03
CA ALA A 523 19.54 -1.56 9.34
C ALA A 523 18.06 -1.92 9.20
N MET A 524 17.26 -0.95 8.76
CA MET A 524 15.84 -1.18 8.45
C MET A 524 15.70 -2.17 7.29
N SER A 525 14.70 -3.04 7.38
CA SER A 525 14.32 -3.99 6.34
C SER A 525 12.80 -4.19 6.32
N THR A 526 12.31 -5.11 5.50
CA THR A 526 10.90 -5.52 5.45
C THR A 526 10.76 -7.01 5.67
N LEU A 527 9.76 -7.41 6.45
CA LEU A 527 9.35 -8.79 6.65
C LEU A 527 8.21 -9.13 5.69
N ALA A 528 8.25 -10.32 5.09
CA ALA A 528 7.20 -10.81 4.22
C ALA A 528 5.92 -11.19 5.00
N PRO A 529 4.74 -11.24 4.34
CA PRO A 529 3.52 -11.79 4.92
C PRO A 529 3.68 -13.23 5.42
N PHE A 530 2.92 -13.58 6.48
CA PHE A 530 2.89 -14.88 7.16
C PHE A 530 4.20 -15.30 7.84
N ASP A 531 5.16 -14.39 7.99
CA ASP A 531 6.45 -14.65 8.63
C ASP A 531 6.45 -14.13 10.08
N ALA A 532 7.57 -14.26 10.79
CA ALA A 532 7.74 -13.74 12.13
C ALA A 532 9.13 -13.16 12.39
N TYR A 533 9.19 -12.21 13.32
CA TYR A 533 10.44 -11.63 13.83
C TYR A 533 10.45 -11.64 15.36
N PHE A 534 11.61 -11.31 15.92
CA PHE A 534 11.86 -11.37 17.35
C PHE A 534 12.31 -9.99 17.86
N THR A 535 11.82 -9.61 19.03
CA THR A 535 12.30 -8.44 19.77
C THR A 535 12.91 -8.92 21.07
N LEU A 536 14.24 -8.89 21.15
CA LEU A 536 15.02 -9.43 22.26
C LEU A 536 15.80 -8.31 22.97
N SER A 537 16.04 -8.46 24.26
CA SER A 537 16.93 -7.56 25.03
C SER A 537 18.42 -7.87 24.82
N SER A 538 18.76 -8.74 23.86
CA SER A 538 20.13 -9.13 23.54
C SER A 538 20.80 -8.09 22.63
N THR A 539 22.13 -8.02 22.72
CA THR A 539 22.99 -7.26 21.81
C THR A 539 23.84 -8.16 20.92
N GLU A 540 23.70 -9.48 21.05
CA GLU A 540 24.45 -10.44 20.23
C GLU A 540 24.03 -10.34 18.77
N ALA A 541 25.01 -10.36 17.86
CA ALA A 541 24.72 -10.28 16.42
C ALA A 541 23.99 -11.54 15.91
N PHE A 542 24.27 -12.71 16.50
CA PHE A 542 23.67 -13.97 16.11
C PHE A 542 23.48 -14.86 17.34
N ILE A 543 22.26 -15.37 17.52
CA ILE A 543 21.89 -16.26 18.63
C ILE A 543 21.61 -17.65 18.05
N PRO A 544 22.40 -18.69 18.38
CA PRO A 544 22.16 -20.06 17.96
C PRO A 544 20.76 -20.56 18.33
N LEU A 545 20.11 -21.32 17.44
CA LEU A 545 19.00 -22.17 17.82
C LEU A 545 19.46 -23.63 17.76
N ASP A 546 19.09 -24.41 18.78
CA ASP A 546 19.38 -25.85 18.81
C ASP A 546 18.34 -26.61 17.97
N ILE A 547 18.46 -26.48 16.66
CA ILE A 547 17.66 -27.20 15.69
C ILE A 547 18.51 -28.36 15.21
N THR A 548 18.01 -29.58 15.41
CA THR A 548 18.53 -30.75 14.69
C THR A 548 17.70 -30.88 13.42
N PRO A 549 18.16 -30.39 12.26
CA PRO A 549 17.35 -30.43 11.04
C PRO A 549 17.03 -31.88 10.73
N SER A 550 15.82 -32.13 10.26
CA SER A 550 15.46 -33.42 9.70
C SER A 550 16.47 -33.73 8.59
N ALA A 551 17.25 -34.79 8.78
CA ALA A 551 18.30 -35.17 7.84
C ALA A 551 17.75 -35.09 6.41
N VAL A 552 18.51 -34.46 5.51
CA VAL A 552 18.28 -34.48 4.06
C VAL A 552 17.86 -35.89 3.68
N LEU A 553 16.57 -36.11 3.37
CA LEU A 553 15.97 -37.37 2.94
C LEU A 553 16.95 -38.53 3.03
N GLU A 554 17.14 -39.09 4.24
CA GLU A 554 17.83 -40.37 4.32
C GLU A 554 16.99 -41.31 3.48
N ILE A 555 17.58 -41.76 2.37
CA ILE A 555 17.02 -42.82 1.54
C ILE A 555 16.83 -43.97 2.52
N GLU A 556 15.59 -44.22 2.94
CA GLU A 556 15.22 -45.44 3.66
C GLU A 556 15.80 -46.59 2.83
N THR A 557 16.85 -47.20 3.35
CA THR A 557 17.37 -48.44 2.82
C THR A 557 16.30 -49.47 3.15
N ALA A 558 15.41 -49.67 2.18
CA ALA A 558 14.30 -50.60 2.31
C ALA A 558 14.82 -51.95 2.79
N ALA A 559 14.28 -52.40 3.93
CA ALA A 559 14.54 -53.70 4.49
C ALA A 559 14.34 -54.80 3.42
N SER A 560 15.27 -55.75 3.46
CA SER A 560 15.50 -56.84 2.52
C SER A 560 14.26 -57.70 2.21
N THR A 561 13.45 -57.26 1.25
CA THR A 561 12.43 -58.09 0.59
C THR A 561 12.72 -58.04 -0.91
N PRO A 562 12.69 -59.16 -1.66
CA PRO A 562 13.07 -59.14 -3.07
C PRO A 562 12.04 -58.36 -3.90
N VAL A 563 12.33 -57.07 -4.14
CA VAL A 563 11.47 -56.21 -4.95
C VAL A 563 11.71 -56.50 -6.43
N ARG A 564 10.62 -56.64 -7.20
CA ARG A 564 10.69 -56.84 -8.65
C ARG A 564 11.10 -55.53 -9.32
N THR A 565 12.19 -55.56 -10.06
CA THR A 565 12.72 -54.42 -10.82
C THR A 565 12.26 -54.51 -12.28
N TYR A 566 11.81 -53.41 -12.88
CA TYR A 566 11.39 -53.34 -14.28
C TYR A 566 12.24 -52.32 -15.05
N ASN A 567 12.46 -52.49 -16.36
CA ASN A 567 13.01 -51.42 -17.20
C ASN A 567 11.90 -50.46 -17.66
N ILE A 568 12.27 -49.37 -18.35
CA ILE A 568 11.31 -48.39 -18.91
C ILE A 568 10.33 -48.99 -19.94
N MET A 569 10.62 -50.18 -20.46
CA MET A 569 9.75 -50.94 -21.37
C MET A 569 8.81 -51.89 -20.62
N GLY A 570 8.78 -51.85 -19.28
CA GLY A 570 7.92 -52.69 -18.44
C GLY A 570 8.37 -54.15 -18.31
N GLN A 571 9.59 -54.47 -18.73
CA GLN A 571 10.14 -55.83 -18.64
C GLN A 571 10.84 -56.01 -17.30
N GLN A 572 10.61 -57.16 -16.65
CA GLN A 572 11.31 -57.47 -15.40
C GLN A 572 12.81 -57.67 -15.67
N VAL A 573 13.64 -56.95 -14.93
CA VAL A 573 15.10 -57.02 -15.01
C VAL A 573 15.69 -57.43 -13.66
N ASN A 574 16.90 -57.96 -13.68
CA ASN A 574 17.62 -58.27 -12.45
C ASN A 574 18.16 -56.98 -11.80
N ALA A 575 18.54 -57.08 -10.52
CA ALA A 575 19.05 -55.95 -9.74
C ALA A 575 20.37 -55.34 -10.25
N ARG A 576 21.01 -55.92 -11.27
CA ARG A 576 22.27 -55.46 -11.88
C ARG A 576 22.08 -54.86 -13.29
N HIS A 577 20.84 -54.58 -13.69
CA HIS A 577 20.58 -53.91 -14.96
C HIS A 577 21.16 -52.49 -14.93
N LYS A 578 21.90 -52.10 -15.98
CA LYS A 578 22.42 -50.74 -16.14
C LYS A 578 21.41 -49.90 -16.93
N GLY A 579 21.01 -48.75 -16.40
CA GLY A 579 20.03 -47.86 -17.01
C GLY A 579 18.95 -47.39 -16.05
N ILE A 580 17.82 -46.91 -16.58
CA ILE A 580 16.68 -46.49 -15.75
C ILE A 580 15.84 -47.72 -15.43
N VAL A 581 15.65 -47.97 -14.13
CA VAL A 581 14.80 -49.04 -13.62
C VAL A 581 13.64 -48.50 -12.80
N ILE A 582 12.53 -49.23 -12.76
CA ILE A 582 11.32 -48.93 -12.01
C ILE A 582 11.18 -49.97 -10.91
N ILE A 583 11.13 -49.52 -9.67
CA ILE A 583 10.97 -50.36 -8.47
C ILE A 583 9.82 -49.75 -7.67
N ASN A 584 8.75 -50.52 -7.42
CA ASN A 584 7.54 -50.04 -6.73
C ASN A 584 6.97 -48.72 -7.28
N GLY A 585 6.95 -48.54 -8.60
CA GLY A 585 6.40 -47.35 -9.27
C GLY A 585 7.31 -46.11 -9.27
N ARG A 586 8.51 -46.19 -8.70
CA ARG A 586 9.51 -45.11 -8.68
C ARG A 586 10.67 -45.41 -9.62
N LYS A 587 11.23 -44.38 -10.26
CA LYS A 587 12.35 -44.48 -11.22
C LYS A 587 13.69 -44.33 -10.49
N TYR A 588 14.64 -45.19 -10.82
CA TYR A 588 16.01 -45.20 -10.30
C TYR A 588 17.00 -45.27 -11.47
N VAL A 589 18.16 -44.63 -11.34
CA VAL A 589 19.26 -44.75 -12.31
C VAL A 589 20.31 -45.70 -11.71
N THR A 590 20.60 -46.80 -12.40
CA THR A 590 21.56 -47.81 -11.97
C THR A 590 22.77 -47.83 -12.92
N ASN A 591 23.98 -47.79 -12.35
CA ASN A 591 25.26 -47.69 -13.08
C ASN A 591 25.95 -49.04 -13.31
#